data_AF-A0A250IBG6-F1
#
_entry.id   AF-A0A250IBG6-F1
#
_cell.length_a   1.000
_cell.length_b   1.000
_cell.length_c   1.000
_cell.angle_alpha   90.00
_cell.angle_beta   90.00
_cell.angle_gamma   90.00
#
_symmetry.space_group_name_H-M   'P 1'
#
loop_
_entity.id
_entity.type
_entity.pdbx_description
1 polymer ?
#
loop_
_entity_poly.entity_id
_entity_poly.type
_entity_poly.pdbx_seq_one_letter_code
_entity_poly.pdbx_strand_id
1 'polypeptide(L)'
;MALRPSELEQVVAEVSARLTGAVVQKAWCPLPRLVYLELRVPGRSVLLCLCAEGELARLSVAADRFPTPGEPAPFQRWLRQELVGLKLAGVSWSEAGREVTLHLQSDESRRRLVLELGSPGGLVLLAADSLRVLMLSGEGLAQRRALHPGGAWMPPEPLSPEAGARARAQPSRLVPEPGDFLPLAEAAERLLGPKDKASRAEIIRRRLALPYRARLKRSGRTLEKVRAEAARGAEAERHRELGELLTQNLYQLKRGATEVVLTAYTESGMEEVRVTLDPRRTPKEEVEWHFHQYRRLLRGVEHARQREAELAREVAHAREALRQVEEMDEASLLAQVEVLQQSAGADGPPEARPFKEYVGHGGQRIWVGKGGEDNDTLTFKVARPGHLWLHARGLPGSHVVVPLPKGVEVSQEVLLDAAHLALHHSGAKGEPRGEVSWVPVKFVKKVKGGAPGQVLYTREKTLVVRREPERLERLLKTRGGEAPASS
;
A
#
# COMPACT_ATOMS: atom_id res chain seq x y z
N MET A 1 -13.92 -23.96 4.96
CA MET A 1 -15.14 -24.19 5.74
C MET A 1 -14.76 -24.48 7.17
N ALA A 2 -15.25 -23.66 8.11
CA ALA A 2 -14.95 -23.76 9.54
C ALA A 2 -15.43 -25.09 10.13
N LEU A 3 -15.07 -25.36 11.40
CA LEU A 3 -15.69 -26.47 12.12
C LEU A 3 -17.20 -26.24 12.26
N ARG A 4 -17.96 -27.31 12.07
CA ARG A 4 -19.42 -27.36 12.25
C ARG A 4 -19.76 -27.32 13.74
N PRO A 5 -20.97 -26.89 14.13
CA PRO A 5 -21.38 -26.90 15.54
C PRO A 5 -21.21 -28.27 16.22
N SER A 6 -21.57 -29.36 15.54
CA SER A 6 -21.40 -30.73 16.04
C SER A 6 -19.92 -31.11 16.23
N GLU A 7 -19.04 -30.68 15.32
CA GLU A 7 -17.59 -30.89 15.42
C GLU A 7 -16.99 -30.07 16.57
N LEU A 8 -17.43 -28.82 16.75
CA LEU A 8 -17.00 -27.97 17.87
C LEU A 8 -17.46 -28.51 19.21
N GLU A 9 -18.70 -28.98 19.31
CA GLU A 9 -19.24 -29.62 20.51
C GLU A 9 -18.39 -30.84 20.90
N GLN A 10 -18.09 -31.71 19.91
CA GLN A 10 -17.22 -32.89 20.09
C GLN A 10 -15.81 -32.52 20.55
N VAL A 11 -15.16 -31.56 19.86
CA VAL A 11 -13.79 -31.13 20.18
C VAL A 11 -13.73 -30.44 21.55
N VAL A 12 -14.69 -29.57 21.86
CA VAL A 12 -14.73 -28.88 23.16
C VAL A 12 -14.97 -29.86 24.31
N ALA A 13 -15.86 -30.84 24.13
CA ALA A 13 -16.08 -31.88 25.13
C ALA A 13 -14.80 -32.69 25.40
N GLU A 14 -14.08 -33.10 24.35
CA GLU A 14 -12.80 -33.81 24.48
C GLU A 14 -11.72 -32.97 25.17
N VAL A 15 -11.53 -31.72 24.71
CA VAL A 15 -10.54 -30.79 25.29
C VAL A 15 -10.85 -30.52 26.76
N SER A 16 -12.12 -30.28 27.11
CA SER A 16 -12.54 -30.05 28.50
C SER A 16 -12.27 -31.29 29.36
N ALA A 17 -12.63 -32.49 28.88
CA ALA A 17 -12.44 -33.73 29.64
C ALA A 17 -10.95 -34.09 29.85
N ARG A 18 -10.08 -33.83 28.87
CA ARG A 18 -8.69 -34.29 28.87
C ARG A 18 -7.68 -33.24 29.34
N LEU A 19 -7.97 -31.95 29.18
CA LEU A 19 -7.05 -30.85 29.50
C LEU A 19 -7.43 -30.06 30.75
N THR A 20 -8.54 -30.38 31.43
CA THR A 20 -8.84 -29.77 32.74
C THR A 20 -7.69 -30.06 33.73
N GLY A 21 -7.24 -29.01 34.41
CA GLY A 21 -6.06 -29.02 35.29
C GLY A 21 -4.75 -28.70 34.58
N ALA A 22 -4.71 -28.64 33.24
CA ALA A 22 -3.51 -28.28 32.50
C ALA A 22 -3.10 -26.82 32.77
N VAL A 23 -1.80 -26.57 32.93
CA VAL A 23 -1.25 -25.24 33.21
C VAL A 23 -0.82 -24.56 31.91
N VAL A 24 -1.22 -23.31 31.69
CA VAL A 24 -0.74 -22.53 30.55
C VAL A 24 0.73 -22.14 30.77
N GLN A 25 1.63 -22.66 29.95
CA GLN A 25 3.06 -22.33 30.00
C GLN A 25 3.40 -21.13 29.15
N LYS A 26 2.82 -21.04 27.95
CA LYS A 26 3.11 -19.99 26.98
C LYS A 26 1.86 -19.63 26.19
N ALA A 27 1.82 -18.39 25.74
CA ALA A 27 0.77 -17.89 24.86
C ALA A 27 1.37 -17.08 23.71
N TRP A 28 0.83 -17.29 22.52
CA TRP A 28 1.16 -16.55 21.30
C TRP A 28 -0.10 -16.06 20.59
N CYS A 29 0.00 -14.90 19.97
CA CYS A 29 -1.02 -14.34 19.07
C CYS A 29 -0.32 -13.88 17.79
N PRO A 30 0.10 -14.81 16.89
CA PRO A 30 0.81 -14.45 15.67
C PRO A 30 -0.01 -13.55 14.75
N LEU A 31 -1.34 -13.69 14.73
CA LEU A 31 -2.23 -12.86 13.93
C LEU A 31 -3.48 -12.47 14.75
N PRO A 32 -4.22 -11.40 14.40
CA PRO A 32 -5.32 -10.88 15.21
C PRO A 32 -6.46 -11.86 15.52
N ARG A 33 -6.60 -12.94 14.73
CA ARG A 33 -7.63 -13.97 14.88
C ARG A 33 -7.06 -15.36 15.14
N LEU A 34 -5.78 -15.46 15.53
CA LEU A 34 -5.10 -16.73 15.72
C LEU A 34 -4.27 -16.70 17.00
N VAL A 35 -4.62 -17.56 17.95
CA VAL A 35 -3.90 -17.73 19.21
C VAL A 35 -3.48 -19.18 19.39
N TYR A 36 -2.30 -19.35 19.98
CA TYR A 36 -1.80 -20.63 20.45
C TYR A 36 -1.52 -20.56 21.94
N LEU A 37 -1.96 -21.58 22.68
CA LEU A 37 -1.64 -21.78 24.09
C LEU A 37 -0.88 -23.10 24.25
N GLU A 38 0.32 -23.05 24.84
CA GLU A 38 1.05 -24.25 25.26
C GLU A 38 0.53 -24.65 26.64
N LEU A 39 -0.23 -25.74 26.70
CA LEU A 39 -0.83 -26.29 27.91
C LEU A 39 -0.02 -27.49 28.40
N ARG A 40 0.45 -27.44 29.64
CA ARG A 40 1.20 -28.53 30.28
C ARG A 40 0.25 -29.46 31.01
N VAL A 41 0.28 -30.73 30.61
CA VAL A 41 -0.29 -31.86 31.34
C VAL A 41 0.86 -32.75 31.86
N PRO A 42 0.60 -33.69 32.79
CA PRO A 42 1.64 -34.65 33.20
C PRO A 42 2.25 -35.36 31.99
N GLY A 43 3.58 -35.29 31.86
CA GLY A 43 4.33 -35.98 30.82
C GLY A 43 4.37 -35.33 29.43
N ARG A 44 3.54 -34.33 29.10
CA ARG A 44 3.58 -33.66 27.77
C ARG A 44 3.03 -32.23 27.76
N SER A 45 3.39 -31.47 26.74
CA SER A 45 2.79 -30.16 26.45
C SER A 45 1.94 -30.27 25.19
N VAL A 46 0.76 -29.66 25.21
CA VAL A 46 -0.21 -29.64 24.11
C VAL A 46 -0.31 -28.22 23.59
N LEU A 47 -0.19 -28.03 22.27
CA LEU A 47 -0.31 -26.73 21.64
C LEU A 47 -1.74 -26.52 21.15
N LEU A 48 -2.57 -25.86 21.97
CA LEU A 48 -3.97 -25.60 21.66
C LEU A 48 -4.08 -24.38 20.74
N CYS A 49 -4.68 -24.56 19.57
CA CYS A 49 -4.93 -23.53 18.56
C CYS A 49 -6.37 -23.00 18.67
N LEU A 50 -6.51 -21.68 18.79
CA LEU A 50 -7.76 -20.93 18.75
C LEU A 50 -7.74 -20.02 17.51
N CYS A 51 -8.46 -20.43 16.46
CA CYS A 51 -8.57 -19.65 15.23
C CYS A 51 -10.00 -19.12 15.08
N ALA A 52 -10.14 -17.80 14.93
CA ALA A 52 -11.41 -17.10 14.72
C ALA A 52 -11.59 -16.63 13.26
N GLU A 53 -10.77 -17.13 12.32
CA GLU A 53 -10.71 -16.65 10.95
C GLU A 53 -11.77 -17.30 10.06
N GLY A 54 -12.98 -16.73 10.03
CA GLY A 54 -14.02 -17.07 9.05
C GLY A 54 -14.16 -18.57 8.76
N GLU A 55 -13.87 -18.97 7.51
CA GLU A 55 -13.91 -20.35 7.00
C GLU A 55 -12.82 -21.31 7.56
N LEU A 56 -11.92 -20.83 8.40
CA LEU A 56 -10.83 -21.58 9.04
C LEU A 56 -11.01 -21.66 10.56
N ALA A 57 -12.11 -21.09 11.08
CA ALA A 57 -12.33 -20.96 12.49
C ALA A 57 -12.48 -22.34 13.15
N ARG A 58 -11.72 -22.54 14.24
CA ARG A 58 -11.58 -23.83 14.93
C ARG A 58 -10.99 -23.69 16.32
N LEU A 59 -11.32 -24.65 17.17
CA LEU A 59 -10.48 -25.08 18.29
C LEU A 59 -9.82 -26.39 17.85
N SER A 60 -8.51 -26.54 18.07
CA SER A 60 -7.77 -27.73 17.60
C SER A 60 -6.42 -27.87 18.31
N VAL A 61 -5.73 -28.99 18.12
CA VAL A 61 -4.38 -29.22 18.64
C VAL A 61 -3.39 -29.17 17.48
N ALA A 62 -2.54 -28.14 17.48
CA ALA A 62 -1.59 -27.91 16.42
C ALA A 62 -0.29 -28.68 16.63
N ALA A 63 0.28 -29.22 15.56
CA ALA A 63 1.62 -29.81 15.59
C ALA A 63 2.71 -28.74 15.73
N ASP A 64 2.51 -27.61 15.07
CA ASP A 64 3.40 -26.46 15.07
C ASP A 64 2.61 -25.15 15.08
N ARG A 65 3.25 -24.09 15.60
CA ARG A 65 2.66 -22.74 15.62
C ARG A 65 2.93 -22.03 14.31
N PHE A 66 2.01 -21.16 13.93
CA PHE A 66 2.26 -20.20 12.85
C PHE A 66 3.43 -19.25 13.22
N PRO A 67 4.29 -18.86 12.25
CA PRO A 67 5.35 -17.88 12.48
C PRO A 67 4.78 -16.57 13.04
N THR A 68 5.51 -15.94 13.97
CA THR A 68 5.12 -14.66 14.54
C THR A 68 5.75 -13.55 13.71
N PRO A 69 4.97 -12.67 13.07
CA PRO A 69 5.50 -11.52 12.34
C PRO A 69 6.12 -10.50 13.29
N GLY A 70 7.31 -10.00 12.97
CA GLY A 70 7.95 -8.85 13.60
C GLY A 70 7.70 -8.70 15.10
N GLU A 71 7.14 -7.56 15.49
CA GLU A 71 6.70 -7.33 16.86
C GLU A 71 5.37 -8.06 17.15
N PRO A 72 5.26 -8.77 18.28
CA PRO A 72 4.06 -9.51 18.61
C PRO A 72 2.87 -8.57 18.85
N ALA A 73 1.69 -8.98 18.40
CA ALA A 73 0.45 -8.23 18.57
C ALA A 73 0.24 -7.81 20.05
N PRO A 74 -0.29 -6.61 20.34
CA PRO A 74 -0.53 -6.16 21.72
C PRO A 74 -1.32 -7.17 22.56
N PHE A 75 -2.25 -7.89 21.92
CA PHE A 75 -3.04 -8.95 22.54
C PHE A 75 -2.17 -10.10 23.10
N GLN A 76 -1.04 -10.43 22.46
CA GLN A 76 -0.12 -11.46 22.97
C GLN A 76 0.43 -11.11 24.35
N ARG A 77 0.77 -9.84 24.57
CA ARG A 77 1.28 -9.37 25.87
C ARG A 77 0.25 -9.60 26.97
N TRP A 78 -1.00 -9.24 26.70
CA TRP A 78 -2.13 -9.48 27.60
C TRP A 78 -2.36 -10.97 27.87
N LEU A 79 -2.34 -11.83 26.85
CA LEU A 79 -2.46 -13.27 27.04
C LEU A 79 -1.36 -13.81 27.97
N ARG A 80 -0.11 -13.36 27.78
CA ARG A 80 1.00 -13.80 28.64
C ARG A 80 0.84 -13.31 30.07
N GLN A 81 0.49 -12.04 30.25
CA GLN A 81 0.33 -11.44 31.58
C GLN A 81 -0.84 -12.06 32.36
N GLU A 82 -1.95 -12.35 31.67
CA GLU A 82 -3.20 -12.74 32.34
C GLU A 82 -3.46 -14.24 32.37
N LEU A 83 -2.85 -15.03 31.47
CA LEU A 83 -3.15 -16.47 31.34
C LEU A 83 -1.99 -17.40 31.70
N VAL A 84 -0.73 -16.98 31.58
CA VAL A 84 0.41 -17.86 31.89
C VAL A 84 0.44 -18.17 33.38
N GLY A 85 0.58 -19.44 33.73
CA GLY A 85 0.52 -19.95 35.10
C GLY A 85 -0.89 -20.35 35.57
N LEU A 86 -1.96 -19.96 34.86
CA LEU A 86 -3.31 -20.36 35.22
C LEU A 86 -3.58 -21.81 34.76
N LYS A 87 -4.40 -22.52 35.54
CA LYS A 87 -4.91 -23.85 35.20
C LYS A 87 -6.20 -23.74 34.40
N LEU A 88 -6.35 -24.58 33.39
CA LEU A 88 -7.61 -24.72 32.66
C LEU A 88 -8.63 -25.41 33.58
N ALA A 89 -9.69 -24.71 33.96
CA ALA A 89 -10.79 -25.24 34.76
C ALA A 89 -11.82 -26.00 33.92
N GLY A 90 -11.93 -25.66 32.64
CA GLY A 90 -12.81 -26.31 31.67
C GLY A 90 -12.97 -25.50 30.40
N VAL A 91 -13.64 -26.09 29.41
CA VAL A 91 -13.99 -25.45 28.15
C VAL A 91 -15.48 -25.65 27.87
N SER A 92 -16.16 -24.60 27.41
CA SER A 92 -17.59 -24.63 27.08
C SER A 92 -17.87 -24.11 25.67
N TRP A 93 -18.84 -24.73 24.99
CA TRP A 93 -19.35 -24.32 23.69
C TRP A 93 -20.75 -23.74 23.84
N SER A 94 -21.00 -22.59 23.24
CA SER A 94 -22.31 -21.94 23.14
C SER A 94 -22.76 -21.99 21.68
N GLU A 95 -23.68 -22.88 21.34
CA GLU A 95 -24.18 -22.99 19.96
C GLU A 95 -24.94 -21.72 19.53
N ALA A 96 -25.71 -21.13 20.45
CA ALA A 96 -26.43 -19.88 20.25
C ALA A 96 -25.46 -18.74 19.92
N GLY A 97 -24.47 -18.49 20.77
CA GLY A 97 -23.49 -17.43 20.56
C GLY A 97 -22.41 -17.77 19.52
N ARG A 98 -22.27 -19.04 19.15
CA ARG A 98 -21.12 -19.54 18.38
C ARG A 98 -19.80 -19.16 19.02
N GLU A 99 -19.68 -19.28 20.34
CA GLU A 99 -18.42 -19.07 21.04
C GLU A 99 -17.93 -20.30 21.79
N VAL A 100 -16.61 -20.44 21.80
CA VAL A 100 -15.89 -21.36 22.68
C VAL A 100 -15.28 -20.52 23.79
N THR A 101 -15.52 -20.89 25.05
CA THR A 101 -14.94 -20.22 26.21
C THR A 101 -14.03 -21.17 26.96
N LEU A 102 -12.76 -20.78 27.12
CA LEU A 102 -11.82 -21.42 28.03
C LEU A 102 -11.93 -20.72 29.39
N HIS A 103 -12.18 -21.49 30.44
CA HIS A 103 -12.22 -21.01 31.82
C HIS A 103 -10.88 -21.32 32.46
N LEU A 104 -10.15 -20.28 32.88
CA LEU A 104 -8.82 -20.41 33.46
C LEU A 104 -8.78 -19.82 34.87
N GLN A 105 -8.08 -20.48 35.78
CA GLN A 105 -8.00 -20.05 37.17
C GLN A 105 -6.66 -20.37 37.84
N SER A 106 -6.31 -19.53 38.80
CA SER A 106 -5.38 -19.78 39.89
C SER A 106 -6.09 -19.50 41.22
N ASP A 107 -5.39 -19.62 42.33
CA ASP A 107 -5.94 -19.28 43.65
C ASP A 107 -6.25 -17.78 43.76
N GLU A 108 -5.54 -16.94 42.99
CA GLU A 108 -5.64 -15.48 43.05
C GLU A 108 -6.46 -14.86 41.91
N SER A 109 -6.65 -15.57 40.80
CA SER A 109 -7.21 -14.97 39.59
C SER A 109 -8.08 -15.94 38.79
N ARG A 110 -9.17 -15.42 38.22
CA ARG A 110 -10.01 -16.15 37.28
C ARG A 110 -10.18 -15.35 36.00
N ARG A 111 -10.03 -16.03 34.86
CA ARG A 111 -10.08 -15.44 33.51
C ARG A 111 -10.91 -16.31 32.58
N ARG A 112 -11.51 -15.65 31.59
CA ARG A 112 -12.15 -16.35 30.46
C ARG A 112 -11.52 -15.88 29.17
N LEU A 113 -11.07 -16.82 28.34
CA LEU A 113 -10.66 -16.53 26.97
C LEU A 113 -11.78 -17.03 26.04
N VAL A 114 -12.44 -16.08 25.39
CA VAL A 114 -13.56 -16.34 24.48
C VAL A 114 -13.06 -16.30 23.05
N LEU A 115 -13.30 -17.39 22.33
CA LEU A 115 -13.15 -17.50 20.89
C LEU A 115 -14.54 -17.37 20.26
N GLU A 116 -14.79 -16.24 19.62
CA GLU A 116 -16.05 -15.99 18.93
C GLU A 116 -15.94 -16.38 17.46
N LEU A 117 -16.80 -17.31 17.05
CA LEU A 117 -16.86 -17.84 15.70
C LEU A 117 -17.97 -17.10 14.93
N GLY A 118 -17.58 -16.27 13.97
CA GLY A 118 -18.53 -15.47 13.22
C GLY A 118 -17.84 -14.54 12.24
N SER A 119 -18.62 -13.60 11.70
CA SER A 119 -18.09 -12.53 10.86
C SER A 119 -18.62 -11.19 11.38
N PRO A 120 -17.79 -10.33 12.00
CA PRO A 120 -16.39 -10.57 12.33
C PRO A 120 -16.25 -11.50 13.54
N GLY A 121 -15.40 -12.52 13.42
CA GLY A 121 -14.93 -13.35 14.53
C GLY A 121 -13.73 -12.70 15.22
N GLY A 122 -13.40 -13.19 16.40
CA GLY A 122 -12.23 -12.73 17.14
C GLY A 122 -12.04 -13.40 18.48
N LEU A 123 -11.15 -12.82 19.26
CA LEU A 123 -10.74 -13.30 20.58
C LEU A 123 -10.99 -12.21 21.61
N VAL A 124 -11.56 -12.58 22.74
CA VAL A 124 -11.85 -11.66 23.85
C VAL A 124 -11.35 -12.26 25.14
N LEU A 125 -10.56 -11.49 25.88
CA LEU A 125 -10.07 -11.85 27.20
C LEU A 125 -10.90 -11.11 28.26
N LEU A 126 -11.48 -11.87 29.19
CA LEU A 126 -12.42 -11.36 30.20
C LEU A 126 -11.95 -11.63 31.63
N ALA A 127 -12.29 -10.73 32.54
CA ALA A 127 -12.34 -11.04 33.97
C ALA A 127 -13.54 -11.97 34.24
N ALA A 128 -13.32 -13.10 34.92
CA ALA A 128 -14.35 -14.13 35.03
C ALA A 128 -15.57 -13.72 35.87
N ASP A 129 -15.36 -12.90 36.90
CA ASP A 129 -16.40 -12.57 37.88
C ASP A 129 -17.35 -11.47 37.39
N SER A 130 -16.82 -10.50 36.64
CA SER A 130 -17.58 -9.33 36.16
C SER A 130 -17.89 -9.36 34.67
N LEU A 131 -17.41 -10.37 33.94
CA LEU A 131 -17.43 -10.43 32.46
C LEU A 131 -16.94 -9.14 31.80
N ARG A 132 -16.00 -8.46 32.46
CA ARG A 132 -15.41 -7.21 31.94
C ARG A 132 -14.35 -7.56 30.91
N VAL A 133 -14.38 -6.88 29.77
CA VAL A 133 -13.38 -7.02 28.72
C VAL A 133 -12.05 -6.46 29.23
N LEU A 134 -11.04 -7.32 29.32
CA LEU A 134 -9.66 -6.90 29.60
C LEU A 134 -8.97 -6.46 28.32
N MET A 135 -9.10 -7.27 27.27
CA MET A 135 -8.57 -6.97 25.94
C MET A 135 -9.32 -7.78 24.89
N LEU A 136 -9.26 -7.34 23.63
CA LEU A 136 -9.79 -8.09 22.48
C LEU A 136 -8.83 -8.05 21.29
N SER A 137 -8.99 -9.00 20.36
CA SER A 137 -8.27 -9.07 19.10
C SER A 137 -9.19 -9.58 17.99
N GLY A 138 -9.06 -8.98 16.80
CA GLY A 138 -9.89 -9.28 15.64
C GLY A 138 -10.46 -8.01 15.01
N GLU A 139 -10.11 -7.78 13.74
CA GLU A 139 -10.62 -6.64 12.98
C GLU A 139 -12.15 -6.69 12.87
N GLY A 140 -12.82 -5.56 13.11
CA GLY A 140 -14.29 -5.45 13.04
C GLY A 140 -15.03 -5.84 14.32
N LEU A 141 -14.37 -6.57 15.25
CA LEU A 141 -15.03 -7.11 16.44
C LEU A 141 -15.53 -6.00 17.37
N ALA A 142 -14.70 -4.98 17.61
CA ALA A 142 -15.02 -3.84 18.45
C ALA A 142 -16.22 -3.05 17.91
N GLN A 143 -16.24 -2.79 16.60
CA GLN A 143 -17.20 -1.90 15.97
C GLN A 143 -18.63 -2.46 15.97
N ARG A 144 -18.79 -3.79 15.88
CA ARG A 144 -20.12 -4.41 15.74
C ARG A 144 -20.94 -4.39 17.04
N ARG A 145 -20.28 -4.46 18.20
CA ARG A 145 -20.95 -4.56 19.52
C ARG A 145 -20.43 -3.57 20.55
N ALA A 146 -19.75 -2.51 20.10
CA ALA A 146 -19.12 -1.49 20.95
C ALA A 146 -18.21 -2.07 22.05
N LEU A 147 -17.57 -3.23 21.79
CA LEU A 147 -16.68 -3.87 22.75
C LEU A 147 -15.37 -3.09 22.85
N HIS A 148 -14.96 -2.79 24.08
CA HIS A 148 -13.72 -2.08 24.39
C HIS A 148 -13.18 -2.53 25.76
N PRO A 149 -11.85 -2.46 25.98
CA PRO A 149 -11.27 -2.70 27.29
C PRO A 149 -11.96 -1.88 28.39
N GLY A 150 -12.31 -2.53 29.50
CA GLY A 150 -13.06 -1.95 30.62
C GLY A 150 -14.58 -2.07 30.49
N GLY A 151 -15.11 -2.28 29.28
CA GLY A 151 -16.54 -2.46 29.04
C GLY A 151 -17.07 -3.84 29.46
N ALA A 152 -18.39 -3.97 29.57
CA ALA A 152 -19.05 -5.25 29.78
C ALA A 152 -19.04 -6.07 28.48
N TRP A 153 -18.69 -7.36 28.56
CA TRP A 153 -18.85 -8.26 27.43
C TRP A 153 -20.30 -8.71 27.32
N MET A 154 -20.80 -8.69 26.09
CA MET A 154 -22.11 -9.24 25.75
C MET A 154 -21.94 -10.38 24.75
N PRO A 155 -22.64 -11.51 24.95
CA PRO A 155 -22.61 -12.59 23.97
C PRO A 155 -23.16 -12.09 22.62
N PRO A 156 -22.69 -12.66 21.51
CA PRO A 156 -23.20 -12.36 20.18
C PRO A 156 -24.65 -12.82 20.03
N GLU A 157 -25.35 -12.21 19.06
CA GLU A 157 -26.74 -12.55 18.79
C GLU A 157 -26.89 -14.02 18.36
N PRO A 158 -27.92 -14.71 18.89
CA PRO A 158 -28.15 -16.10 18.57
C PRO A 158 -28.52 -16.29 17.10
N LEU A 159 -28.15 -17.45 16.54
CA LEU A 159 -28.65 -17.87 15.24
C LEU A 159 -30.17 -18.06 15.27
N SER A 160 -30.82 -17.89 14.11
CA SER A 160 -32.20 -18.33 13.97
C SER A 160 -32.31 -19.85 14.17
N PRO A 161 -33.43 -20.35 14.73
CA PRO A 161 -33.60 -21.79 14.96
C PRO A 161 -33.39 -22.65 13.71
N GLU A 162 -33.85 -22.17 12.55
CA GLU A 162 -33.68 -22.84 11.26
C GLU A 162 -32.20 -22.93 10.83
N ALA A 163 -31.45 -21.84 11.01
CA ALA A 163 -30.03 -21.80 10.68
C ALA A 163 -29.23 -22.74 11.60
N GLY A 164 -29.56 -22.77 12.90
CA GLY A 164 -28.98 -23.71 13.85
C GLY A 164 -29.26 -25.17 13.48
N ALA A 165 -30.52 -25.51 13.21
CA ALA A 165 -30.91 -26.86 12.82
C ALA A 165 -30.20 -27.34 11.54
N ARG A 166 -30.10 -26.47 10.52
CA ARG A 166 -29.37 -26.77 9.28
C ARG A 166 -27.88 -26.97 9.51
N ALA A 167 -27.26 -26.19 10.41
CA ALA A 167 -25.85 -26.34 10.74
C ALA A 167 -25.59 -27.67 11.46
N ARG A 168 -26.49 -28.09 12.36
CA ARG A 168 -26.36 -29.32 13.15
C ARG A 168 -26.67 -30.60 12.35
N ALA A 169 -27.53 -30.52 11.34
CA ALA A 169 -27.86 -31.66 10.47
C ALA A 169 -26.68 -32.16 9.62
N GLN A 170 -25.59 -31.38 9.50
CA GLN A 170 -24.42 -31.79 8.74
C GLN A 170 -23.59 -32.82 9.51
N PRO A 171 -23.18 -33.94 8.88
CA PRO A 171 -22.39 -34.97 9.56
C PRO A 171 -21.01 -34.45 9.98
N SER A 172 -20.38 -35.06 10.99
CA SER A 172 -18.99 -34.72 11.34
C SER A 172 -18.03 -35.14 10.23
N ARG A 173 -17.00 -34.32 9.98
CA ARG A 173 -15.89 -34.61 9.05
C ARG A 173 -14.61 -35.01 9.77
N LEU A 174 -14.62 -35.04 11.10
CA LEU A 174 -13.44 -35.35 11.90
C LEU A 174 -13.11 -36.84 11.76
N VAL A 175 -11.87 -37.13 11.40
CA VAL A 175 -11.33 -38.50 11.29
C VAL A 175 -10.21 -38.65 12.33
N PRO A 176 -10.52 -39.19 13.52
CA PRO A 176 -9.51 -39.44 14.56
C PRO A 176 -8.56 -40.56 14.13
N GLU A 177 -7.28 -40.45 14.51
CA GLU A 177 -6.27 -41.48 14.21
C GLU A 177 -5.89 -42.27 15.48
N PRO A 178 -5.57 -43.57 15.36
CA PRO A 178 -5.07 -44.34 16.50
C PRO A 178 -3.76 -43.75 17.04
N GLY A 179 -3.71 -43.50 18.35
CA GLY A 179 -2.52 -42.99 19.03
C GLY A 179 -2.50 -41.48 19.30
N ASP A 180 -3.44 -40.73 18.72
CA ASP A 180 -3.66 -39.32 19.05
C ASP A 180 -3.99 -39.16 20.55
N PHE A 181 -3.49 -38.09 21.16
CA PHE A 181 -3.80 -37.79 22.56
C PHE A 181 -5.18 -37.16 22.72
N LEU A 182 -5.53 -36.30 21.76
CA LEU A 182 -6.83 -35.65 21.60
C LEU A 182 -7.35 -35.95 20.19
N PRO A 183 -7.85 -37.17 19.93
CA PRO A 183 -8.19 -37.63 18.59
C PRO A 183 -9.10 -36.69 17.79
N LEU A 184 -10.08 -36.04 18.42
CA LEU A 184 -10.98 -35.11 17.74
C LEU A 184 -10.33 -33.75 17.50
N ALA A 185 -9.62 -33.21 18.48
CA ALA A 185 -8.94 -31.91 18.36
C ALA A 185 -7.75 -31.96 17.38
N GLU A 186 -7.05 -33.09 17.31
CA GLU A 186 -5.98 -33.35 16.34
C GLU A 186 -6.55 -33.60 14.94
N ALA A 187 -7.68 -34.32 14.81
CA ALA A 187 -8.41 -34.44 13.55
C ALA A 187 -8.91 -33.09 13.02
N ALA A 188 -9.33 -32.20 13.90
CA ALA A 188 -9.74 -30.83 13.53
C ALA A 188 -8.56 -30.02 12.95
N GLU A 189 -7.35 -30.20 13.50
CA GLU A 189 -6.15 -29.58 12.91
C GLU A 189 -5.80 -30.21 11.57
N ARG A 190 -5.80 -31.55 11.44
CA ARG A 190 -5.55 -32.22 10.15
C ARG A 190 -6.52 -31.75 9.05
N LEU A 191 -7.78 -31.45 9.42
CA LEU A 191 -8.81 -30.98 8.49
C LEU A 191 -8.59 -29.54 8.01
N LEU A 192 -8.11 -28.64 8.87
CA LEU A 192 -8.13 -27.19 8.63
C LEU A 192 -6.75 -26.52 8.66
N GLY A 193 -5.79 -27.03 9.43
CA GLY A 193 -4.43 -26.52 9.53
C GLY A 193 -3.72 -26.39 8.17
N PRO A 194 -3.69 -27.44 7.32
CA PRO A 194 -3.10 -27.33 5.99
C PRO A 194 -3.78 -26.28 5.10
N LYS A 195 -5.12 -26.16 5.18
CA LYS A 195 -5.89 -25.16 4.43
C LYS A 195 -5.59 -23.74 4.91
N ASP A 196 -5.40 -23.57 6.23
CA ASP A 196 -5.02 -22.32 6.85
C ASP A 196 -3.64 -21.85 6.37
N LYS A 197 -2.65 -22.74 6.42
CA LYS A 197 -1.28 -22.48 5.93
C LYS A 197 -1.26 -22.14 4.44
N ALA A 198 -1.88 -22.97 3.59
CA ALA A 198 -1.94 -22.76 2.14
C ALA A 198 -2.67 -21.44 1.78
N SER A 199 -3.80 -21.15 2.43
CA SER A 199 -4.56 -19.91 2.19
C SER A 199 -3.73 -18.67 2.54
N ARG A 200 -3.05 -18.68 3.69
CA ARG A 200 -2.19 -17.56 4.11
C ARG A 200 -0.97 -17.40 3.21
N ALA A 201 -0.32 -18.50 2.81
CA ALA A 201 0.80 -18.47 1.88
C ALA A 201 0.40 -17.88 0.53
N GLU A 202 -0.78 -18.21 0.01
CA GLU A 202 -1.30 -17.61 -1.24
C GLU A 202 -1.58 -16.11 -1.09
N ILE A 203 -2.14 -15.68 0.04
CA ILE A 203 -2.34 -14.25 0.31
C ILE A 203 -0.98 -13.51 0.33
N ILE A 204 0.04 -14.09 0.98
CA ILE A 204 1.39 -13.53 1.03
C ILE A 204 2.00 -13.46 -0.38
N ARG A 205 1.96 -14.56 -1.13
CA ARG A 205 2.45 -14.63 -2.53
C ARG A 205 1.81 -13.53 -3.37
N ARG A 206 0.49 -13.41 -3.32
CA ARG A 206 -0.25 -12.39 -4.06
C ARG A 206 0.18 -10.97 -3.67
N ARG A 207 0.36 -10.69 -2.38
CA ARG A 207 0.80 -9.37 -1.89
C ARG A 207 2.24 -9.06 -2.33
N LEU A 208 3.16 -10.01 -2.22
CA LEU A 208 4.55 -9.87 -2.68
C LEU A 208 4.66 -9.71 -4.21
N ALA A 209 3.80 -10.39 -4.98
CA ALA A 209 3.79 -10.31 -6.44
C ALA A 209 3.19 -9.00 -6.98
N LEU A 210 2.27 -8.38 -6.23
CA LEU A 210 1.54 -7.17 -6.63
C LEU A 210 2.43 -6.01 -7.13
N PRO A 211 3.48 -5.57 -6.41
CA PRO A 211 4.34 -4.47 -6.85
C PRO A 211 5.06 -4.78 -8.16
N TYR A 212 5.53 -6.02 -8.36
CA TYR A 212 6.21 -6.42 -9.59
C TYR A 212 5.25 -6.47 -10.77
N ARG A 213 4.03 -7.01 -10.60
CA ARG A 213 3.00 -6.99 -11.64
C ARG A 213 2.62 -5.55 -12.03
N ALA A 214 2.48 -4.66 -11.05
CA ALA A 214 2.20 -3.25 -11.29
C ALA A 214 3.35 -2.54 -12.03
N ARG A 215 4.60 -2.87 -11.69
CA ARG A 215 5.80 -2.35 -12.38
C ARG A 215 5.88 -2.83 -13.82
N LEU A 216 5.71 -4.13 -14.06
CA LEU A 216 5.73 -4.71 -15.40
C LEU A 216 4.66 -4.11 -16.31
N LYS A 217 3.44 -3.91 -15.79
CA LYS A 217 2.36 -3.27 -16.55
C LYS A 217 2.70 -1.83 -16.94
N ARG A 218 3.31 -1.05 -16.03
CA ARG A 218 3.68 0.36 -16.26
C ARG A 218 4.89 0.47 -17.18
N SER A 219 6.03 -0.13 -16.80
CA SER A 219 7.27 -0.06 -17.57
C SER A 219 7.14 -0.74 -18.93
N GLY A 220 6.33 -1.80 -19.05
CA GLY A 220 6.03 -2.44 -20.34
C GLY A 220 5.34 -1.50 -21.34
N ARG A 221 4.28 -0.80 -20.91
CA ARG A 221 3.58 0.19 -21.75
C ARG A 221 4.49 1.35 -22.17
N THR A 222 5.37 1.79 -21.28
CA THR A 222 6.34 2.85 -21.60
C THR A 222 7.40 2.33 -22.58
N LEU A 223 7.91 1.11 -22.36
CA LEU A 223 8.90 0.46 -23.22
C LEU A 223 8.40 0.31 -24.65
N GLU A 224 7.12 -0.06 -24.85
CA GLU A 224 6.50 -0.13 -26.19
C GLU A 224 6.55 1.22 -26.92
N LYS A 225 6.23 2.32 -26.25
CA LYS A 225 6.29 3.67 -26.84
C LYS A 225 7.71 4.10 -27.17
N VAL A 226 8.63 3.86 -26.24
CA VAL A 226 10.05 4.21 -26.43
C VAL A 226 10.68 3.39 -27.56
N ARG A 227 10.30 2.11 -27.69
CA ARG A 227 10.68 1.26 -28.84
C ARG A 227 10.19 1.80 -30.16
N ALA A 228 8.93 2.24 -30.22
CA ALA A 228 8.37 2.86 -31.42
C ALA A 228 9.15 4.12 -31.81
N GLU A 229 9.56 4.94 -30.83
CA GLU A 229 10.39 6.13 -31.06
C GLU A 229 11.82 5.77 -31.49
N ALA A 230 12.44 4.77 -30.86
CA ALA A 230 13.77 4.27 -31.21
C ALA A 230 13.82 3.64 -32.62
N ALA A 231 12.69 3.16 -33.13
CA ALA A 231 12.55 2.61 -34.48
C ALA A 231 12.41 3.69 -35.58
N ARG A 232 12.32 4.98 -35.24
CA ARG A 232 12.18 6.09 -36.21
C ARG A 232 13.48 6.44 -36.95
N GLY A 233 14.54 5.64 -36.81
CA GLY A 233 15.81 5.85 -37.52
C GLY A 233 15.64 5.93 -39.04
N ALA A 234 14.82 5.06 -39.63
CA ALA A 234 14.55 5.10 -41.07
C ALA A 234 13.82 6.39 -41.52
N GLU A 235 13.00 6.98 -40.64
CA GLU A 235 12.36 8.27 -40.93
C GLU A 235 13.37 9.42 -40.91
N ALA A 236 14.33 9.37 -39.98
CA ALA A 236 15.43 10.32 -39.95
C ALA A 236 16.25 10.24 -41.26
N GLU A 237 16.64 9.03 -41.67
CA GLU A 237 17.42 8.84 -42.92
C GLU A 237 16.67 9.34 -44.16
N ARG A 238 15.34 9.12 -44.26
CA ARG A 238 14.54 9.71 -45.35
C ARG A 238 14.64 11.24 -45.40
N HIS A 239 14.67 11.93 -44.24
CA HIS A 239 14.88 13.38 -44.24
C HIS A 239 16.29 13.78 -44.68
N ARG A 240 17.32 12.96 -44.40
CA ARG A 240 18.69 13.18 -44.89
C ARG A 240 18.75 13.04 -46.41
N GLU A 241 18.23 11.93 -46.94
CA GLU A 241 18.19 11.63 -48.38
C GLU A 241 17.44 12.72 -49.16
N LEU A 242 16.27 13.15 -48.66
CA LEU A 242 15.52 14.26 -49.26
C LEU A 242 16.29 15.58 -49.21
N GLY A 243 16.96 15.88 -48.09
CA GLY A 243 17.81 17.07 -47.95
C GLY A 243 18.97 17.09 -48.96
N GLU A 244 19.63 15.95 -49.16
CA GLU A 244 20.70 15.77 -50.15
C GLU A 244 20.17 15.91 -51.59
N LEU A 245 19.05 15.26 -51.92
CA LEU A 245 18.43 15.33 -53.24
C LEU A 245 18.00 16.76 -53.61
N LEU A 246 17.39 17.48 -52.67
CA LEU A 246 16.98 18.87 -52.83
C LEU A 246 18.21 19.81 -52.98
N THR A 247 19.30 19.53 -52.27
CA THR A 247 20.56 20.28 -52.37
C THR A 247 21.19 20.12 -53.75
N GLN A 248 21.23 18.90 -54.28
CA GLN A 248 21.77 18.61 -55.63
C GLN A 248 20.94 19.25 -56.75
N ASN A 249 19.63 19.38 -56.54
CA ASN A 249 18.70 19.90 -57.54
C ASN A 249 18.16 21.30 -57.21
N LEU A 250 18.91 22.10 -56.44
CA LEU A 250 18.43 23.39 -55.93
C LEU A 250 17.95 24.35 -57.04
N TYR A 251 18.57 24.25 -58.23
CA TYR A 251 18.23 25.07 -59.40
C TYR A 251 16.86 24.75 -60.01
N GLN A 252 16.31 23.55 -59.76
CA GLN A 252 14.99 23.14 -60.26
C GLN A 252 13.84 23.57 -59.34
N LEU A 253 14.15 23.93 -58.08
CA LEU A 253 13.17 24.29 -57.07
C LEU A 253 12.70 25.74 -57.24
N LYS A 254 11.38 25.92 -57.38
CA LYS A 254 10.74 27.24 -57.46
C LYS A 254 10.06 27.59 -56.13
N ARG A 255 10.20 28.85 -55.71
CA ARG A 255 9.49 29.37 -54.54
C ARG A 255 7.98 29.31 -54.77
N GLY A 256 7.23 28.84 -53.76
CA GLY A 256 5.78 28.70 -53.84
C GLY A 256 5.28 27.42 -54.49
N ALA A 257 6.17 26.53 -54.96
CA ALA A 257 5.79 25.20 -55.43
C ALA A 257 5.36 24.30 -54.25
N THR A 258 4.40 23.42 -54.49
CA THR A 258 3.91 22.43 -53.50
C THR A 258 4.49 21.03 -53.73
N GLU A 259 5.03 20.77 -54.92
CA GLU A 259 5.65 19.50 -55.30
C GLU A 259 6.73 19.70 -56.36
N VAL A 260 7.69 18.77 -56.41
CA VAL A 260 8.69 18.65 -57.46
C VAL A 260 9.00 17.17 -57.72
N VAL A 261 9.27 16.80 -58.97
CA VAL A 261 9.77 15.48 -59.33
C VAL A 261 11.25 15.60 -59.60
N LEU A 262 12.07 14.86 -58.86
CA LEU A 262 13.52 14.90 -58.93
C LEU A 262 14.06 13.51 -59.24
N THR A 263 15.12 13.43 -60.03
CA THR A 263 15.82 12.18 -60.32
C THR A 263 16.84 11.89 -59.22
N ALA A 264 16.64 10.82 -58.46
CA ALA A 264 17.61 10.29 -57.52
C ALA A 264 18.49 9.24 -58.22
N TYR A 265 19.80 9.35 -58.04
CA TYR A 265 20.78 8.39 -58.54
C TYR A 265 21.14 7.42 -57.42
N THR A 266 20.61 6.20 -57.47
CA THR A 266 20.85 5.14 -56.47
C THR A 266 21.74 4.04 -57.03
N GLU A 267 22.23 3.15 -56.17
CA GLU A 267 23.01 1.97 -56.59
C GLU A 267 22.25 1.04 -57.55
N SER A 268 20.92 1.08 -57.52
CA SER A 268 19.99 0.32 -58.36
C SER A 268 19.56 1.03 -59.66
N GLY A 269 20.05 2.25 -59.91
CA GLY A 269 19.74 3.03 -61.12
C GLY A 269 19.08 4.38 -60.85
N MET A 270 18.49 4.97 -61.89
CA MET A 270 17.77 6.24 -61.80
C MET A 270 16.33 6.02 -61.33
N GLU A 271 15.93 6.73 -60.28
CA GLU A 271 14.56 6.69 -59.74
C GLU A 271 13.96 8.11 -59.74
N GLU A 272 12.71 8.25 -60.17
CA GLU A 272 11.97 9.51 -60.05
C GLU A 272 11.31 9.60 -58.67
N VAL A 273 11.79 10.53 -57.85
CA VAL A 273 11.27 10.77 -56.50
C VAL A 273 10.39 12.03 -56.54
N ARG A 274 9.11 11.88 -56.21
CA ARG A 274 8.21 13.02 -56.01
C ARG A 274 8.36 13.54 -54.58
N VAL A 275 8.76 14.81 -54.45
CA VAL A 275 8.99 15.48 -53.17
C VAL A 275 7.94 16.55 -52.95
N THR A 276 7.24 16.48 -51.82
CA THR A 276 6.30 17.53 -51.37
C THR A 276 7.06 18.67 -50.72
N LEU A 277 6.72 19.92 -51.06
CA LEU A 277 7.37 21.14 -50.59
C LEU A 277 6.39 22.03 -49.81
N ASP A 278 6.88 22.83 -48.87
CA ASP A 278 6.07 23.88 -48.21
C ASP A 278 6.16 25.17 -49.04
N PRO A 279 5.06 25.65 -49.66
CA PRO A 279 5.09 26.84 -50.52
C PRO A 279 5.49 28.12 -49.76
N ARG A 280 5.48 28.11 -48.43
CA ARG A 280 5.93 29.23 -47.58
C ARG A 280 7.44 29.28 -47.41
N ARG A 281 8.14 28.16 -47.62
CA ARG A 281 9.61 28.08 -47.50
C ARG A 281 10.27 28.38 -48.85
N THR A 282 11.42 29.03 -48.80
CA THR A 282 12.33 29.10 -49.94
C THR A 282 13.01 27.74 -50.16
N PRO A 283 13.52 27.46 -51.37
CA PRO A 283 14.24 26.21 -51.63
C PRO A 283 15.38 25.90 -50.64
N LYS A 284 16.12 26.94 -50.20
CA LYS A 284 17.17 26.79 -49.18
C LYS A 284 16.59 26.47 -47.80
N GLU A 285 15.52 27.15 -47.39
CA GLU A 285 14.83 26.88 -46.13
C GLU A 285 14.20 25.48 -46.10
N GLU A 286 13.75 24.95 -47.23
CA GLU A 286 13.23 23.56 -47.32
C GLU A 286 14.36 22.54 -47.09
N VAL A 287 15.51 22.73 -47.74
CA VAL A 287 16.72 21.91 -47.51
C VAL A 287 17.14 21.96 -46.03
N GLU A 288 17.25 23.17 -45.46
CA GLU A 288 17.59 23.36 -44.05
C GLU A 288 16.56 22.73 -43.11
N TRP A 289 15.27 22.79 -43.46
CA TRP A 289 14.20 22.15 -42.70
C TRP A 289 14.38 20.63 -42.68
N HIS A 290 14.65 19.99 -43.82
CA HIS A 290 14.92 18.56 -43.91
C HIS A 290 16.13 18.15 -43.05
N PHE A 291 17.25 18.87 -43.12
CA PHE A 291 18.41 18.60 -42.27
C PHE A 291 18.14 18.86 -40.78
N HIS A 292 17.31 19.87 -40.45
CA HIS A 292 16.86 20.10 -39.09
C HIS A 292 15.98 18.95 -38.57
N GLN A 293 15.04 18.45 -39.38
CA GLN A 293 14.23 17.28 -39.05
C GLN A 293 15.10 16.05 -38.82
N TYR A 294 16.06 15.78 -39.71
CA TYR A 294 17.03 14.69 -39.57
C TYR A 294 17.76 14.76 -38.21
N ARG A 295 18.41 15.89 -37.89
CA ARG A 295 19.15 16.06 -36.64
C ARG A 295 18.24 15.93 -35.40
N ARG A 296 17.00 16.45 -35.48
CA ARG A 296 16.02 16.35 -34.40
C ARG A 296 15.60 14.90 -34.16
N LEU A 297 15.25 14.18 -35.22
CA LEU A 297 14.84 12.77 -35.15
C LEU A 297 16.00 11.88 -34.69
N LEU A 298 17.21 12.10 -35.20
CA LEU A 298 18.39 11.32 -34.81
C LEU A 298 18.70 11.45 -33.31
N ARG A 299 18.66 12.68 -32.76
CA ARG A 299 18.79 12.91 -31.31
C ARG A 299 17.68 12.23 -30.50
N GLY A 300 16.44 12.28 -31.00
CA GLY A 300 15.30 11.59 -30.40
C GLY A 300 15.49 10.07 -30.37
N VAL A 301 15.92 9.48 -31.49
CA VAL A 301 16.22 8.05 -31.62
C VAL A 301 17.35 7.62 -30.68
N GLU A 302 18.43 8.39 -30.61
CA GLU A 302 19.55 8.10 -29.70
C GLU A 302 19.10 8.09 -28.23
N HIS A 303 18.38 9.13 -27.80
CA HIS A 303 17.84 9.21 -26.45
C HIS A 303 16.83 8.09 -26.16
N ALA A 304 15.96 7.78 -27.12
CA ALA A 304 14.99 6.70 -27.01
C ALA A 304 15.68 5.33 -26.88
N ARG A 305 16.76 5.07 -27.63
CA ARG A 305 17.55 3.82 -27.51
C ARG A 305 18.20 3.68 -26.13
N GLN A 306 18.76 4.76 -25.58
CA GLN A 306 19.32 4.74 -24.22
C GLN A 306 18.23 4.43 -23.19
N ARG A 307 17.07 5.09 -23.31
CA ARG A 307 15.93 4.88 -22.42
C ARG A 307 15.32 3.49 -22.57
N GLU A 308 15.28 2.94 -23.78
CA GLU A 308 14.87 1.56 -24.05
C GLU A 308 15.75 0.58 -23.28
N ALA A 309 17.08 0.71 -23.39
CA ALA A 309 18.01 -0.19 -22.72
C ALA A 309 17.88 -0.16 -21.19
N GLU A 310 17.61 1.01 -20.60
CA GLU A 310 17.31 1.16 -19.18
C GLU A 310 15.99 0.48 -18.78
N LEU A 311 14.90 0.80 -19.50
CA LEU A 311 13.57 0.22 -19.23
C LEU A 311 13.53 -1.30 -19.46
N ALA A 312 14.26 -1.80 -20.47
CA ALA A 312 14.36 -3.23 -20.74
C ALA A 312 15.04 -3.98 -19.58
N ARG A 313 16.10 -3.41 -19.00
CA ARG A 313 16.75 -3.94 -17.79
C ARG A 313 15.81 -3.92 -16.59
N GLU A 314 15.07 -2.82 -16.39
CA GLU A 314 14.08 -2.72 -15.31
C GLU A 314 12.98 -3.79 -15.45
N VAL A 315 12.45 -3.97 -16.66
CA VAL A 315 11.44 -5.00 -16.96
C VAL A 315 12.00 -6.40 -16.72
N ALA A 316 13.21 -6.70 -17.19
CA ALA A 316 13.85 -7.99 -16.98
C ALA A 316 14.03 -8.29 -15.48
N HIS A 317 14.52 -7.33 -14.71
CA HIS A 317 14.68 -7.47 -13.26
C HIS A 317 13.33 -7.70 -12.56
N ALA A 318 12.30 -6.92 -12.90
CA ALA A 318 10.97 -7.09 -12.31
C ALA A 318 10.31 -8.42 -12.69
N ARG A 319 10.59 -8.97 -13.89
CA ARG A 319 10.12 -10.32 -14.29
C ARG A 319 10.78 -11.39 -13.46
N GLU A 320 12.11 -11.30 -13.29
CA GLU A 320 12.85 -12.28 -12.50
C GLU A 320 12.43 -12.27 -11.03
N ALA A 321 12.28 -11.09 -10.43
CA ALA A 321 11.78 -10.98 -9.06
C ALA A 321 10.35 -11.52 -8.90
N LEU A 322 9.47 -11.29 -9.89
CA LEU A 322 8.13 -11.87 -9.88
C LEU A 322 8.18 -13.41 -9.95
N ARG A 323 9.02 -13.97 -10.84
CA ARG A 323 9.21 -15.41 -10.98
C ARG A 323 9.68 -16.03 -9.67
N GLN A 324 10.67 -15.43 -9.02
CA GLN A 324 11.18 -15.88 -7.72
C GLN A 324 10.07 -15.94 -6.67
N VAL A 325 9.20 -14.92 -6.59
CA VAL A 325 8.06 -14.90 -5.67
C VAL A 325 7.02 -15.98 -6.00
N GLU A 326 6.72 -16.19 -7.29
CA GLU A 326 5.75 -17.18 -7.73
C GLU A 326 6.24 -18.62 -7.48
N GLU A 327 7.54 -18.87 -7.58
CA GLU A 327 8.20 -20.16 -7.35
C GLU A 327 8.50 -20.44 -5.86
N MET A 328 8.26 -19.48 -4.94
CA MET A 328 8.49 -19.69 -3.51
C MET A 328 7.61 -20.83 -2.96
N ASP A 329 8.25 -21.71 -2.20
CA ASP A 329 7.57 -22.76 -1.44
C ASP A 329 6.73 -22.17 -0.28
N GLU A 330 5.81 -22.98 0.24
CA GLU A 330 4.89 -22.56 1.30
C GLU A 330 5.62 -22.10 2.57
N ALA A 331 6.67 -22.82 3.01
CA ALA A 331 7.37 -22.48 4.24
C ALA A 331 8.11 -21.14 4.12
N SER A 332 8.76 -20.89 2.97
CA SER A 332 9.40 -19.61 2.64
C SER A 332 8.39 -18.45 2.60
N LEU A 333 7.18 -18.68 2.09
CA LEU A 333 6.11 -17.68 2.11
C LEU A 333 5.62 -17.40 3.53
N LEU A 334 5.40 -18.45 4.34
CA LEU A 334 4.94 -18.28 5.72
C LEU A 334 5.98 -17.57 6.60
N ALA A 335 7.27 -17.67 6.27
CA ALA A 335 8.32 -16.87 6.92
C ALA A 335 8.18 -15.37 6.66
N GLN A 336 7.52 -14.96 5.56
CA GLN A 336 7.21 -13.57 5.20
C GLN A 336 5.88 -13.08 5.79
N VAL A 337 5.49 -13.58 6.97
CA VAL A 337 4.20 -13.31 7.63
C VAL A 337 3.94 -11.82 7.90
N GLU A 338 4.98 -10.99 8.02
CA GLU A 338 4.86 -9.54 8.22
C GLU A 338 4.05 -8.86 7.11
N VAL A 339 4.09 -9.43 5.89
CA VAL A 339 3.30 -8.99 4.73
C VAL A 339 1.79 -9.08 5.01
N LEU A 340 1.34 -9.97 5.92
CA LEU A 340 -0.07 -10.06 6.32
C LEU A 340 -0.50 -8.89 7.22
N GLN A 341 0.40 -8.36 8.04
CA GLN A 341 0.15 -7.22 8.94
C GLN A 341 0.23 -5.87 8.23
N GLN A 342 0.93 -5.80 7.10
CA GLN A 342 0.88 -4.65 6.22
C GLN A 342 -0.55 -4.53 5.68
N SER A 343 -1.35 -3.67 6.32
CA SER A 343 -2.67 -3.28 5.84
C SER A 343 -2.60 -2.96 4.36
N ALA A 344 -3.67 -3.19 3.61
CA ALA A 344 -3.83 -2.71 2.22
C ALA A 344 -3.82 -1.16 2.09
N GLY A 345 -3.30 -0.44 3.10
CA GLY A 345 -2.98 0.98 3.11
C GLY A 345 -1.79 1.35 4.02
N ALA A 346 -0.96 0.39 4.46
CA ALA A 346 0.18 0.68 5.35
C ALA A 346 1.56 0.57 4.69
N ASP A 347 1.80 -0.34 3.74
CA ASP A 347 3.08 -0.40 2.99
C ASP A 347 2.88 -1.02 1.59
N GLY A 348 2.12 -0.32 0.73
CA GLY A 348 2.41 -0.44 -0.70
C GLY A 348 3.78 0.21 -0.98
N PRO A 349 4.50 -0.14 -2.06
CA PRO A 349 5.63 0.69 -2.50
C PRO A 349 5.09 2.12 -2.54
N PRO A 350 5.71 3.08 -1.81
CA PRO A 350 5.04 4.29 -1.36
C PRO A 350 4.26 4.81 -2.54
N GLU A 351 2.92 4.74 -2.47
CA GLU A 351 2.11 5.49 -3.41
C GLU A 351 2.65 6.89 -3.23
N ALA A 352 3.39 7.36 -4.23
CA ALA A 352 4.18 8.55 -4.07
C ALA A 352 3.13 9.61 -3.79
N ARG A 353 2.94 9.97 -2.51
CA ARG A 353 1.98 11.00 -2.12
C ARG A 353 2.22 12.12 -3.13
N PRO A 354 1.20 12.67 -3.79
CA PRO A 354 1.41 13.65 -4.86
C PRO A 354 2.09 14.93 -4.36
N PHE A 355 2.52 14.94 -3.10
CA PHE A 355 3.25 15.97 -2.40
C PHE A 355 4.31 15.34 -1.49
N LYS A 356 5.36 16.10 -1.22
CA LYS A 356 6.29 15.90 -0.11
C LYS A 356 5.61 16.42 1.16
N GLU A 357 5.91 15.80 2.29
CA GLU A 357 5.39 16.23 3.58
C GLU A 357 6.53 16.65 4.49
N TYR A 358 6.34 17.76 5.19
CA TYR A 358 7.25 18.34 6.15
C TYR A 358 6.51 18.66 7.44
N VAL A 359 7.25 18.68 8.54
CA VAL A 359 6.77 19.08 9.87
C VAL A 359 7.34 20.46 10.19
N GLY A 360 6.46 21.45 10.26
CA GLY A 360 6.77 22.81 10.68
C GLY A 360 6.72 23.00 12.19
N HIS A 361 6.86 24.25 12.62
CA HIS A 361 6.78 24.65 14.03
C HIS A 361 5.50 24.12 14.71
N GLY A 362 5.62 23.64 15.95
CA GLY A 362 4.50 23.09 16.72
C GLY A 362 3.94 21.75 16.19
N GLY A 363 4.70 21.03 15.37
CA GLY A 363 4.24 19.75 14.79
C GLY A 363 3.27 19.90 13.61
N GLN A 364 3.07 21.13 13.12
CA GLN A 364 2.10 21.42 12.08
C GLN A 364 2.57 20.88 10.72
N ARG A 365 1.71 20.11 10.05
CA ARG A 365 2.01 19.48 8.77
C ARG A 365 2.04 20.52 7.64
N ILE A 366 2.98 20.40 6.71
CA ILE A 366 3.10 21.22 5.51
C ILE A 366 3.30 20.30 4.31
N TRP A 367 2.47 20.46 3.27
CA TRP A 367 2.48 19.64 2.07
C TRP A 367 3.03 20.42 0.87
N VAL A 368 3.92 19.84 0.07
CA VAL A 368 4.58 20.52 -1.06
C VAL A 368 4.49 19.65 -2.31
N GLY A 369 3.84 20.12 -3.36
CA GLY A 369 3.70 19.37 -4.62
C GLY A 369 5.05 19.06 -5.28
N LYS A 370 5.13 17.94 -5.99
CA LYS A 370 6.38 17.46 -6.63
C LYS A 370 6.53 17.87 -8.10
N GLY A 371 5.46 18.37 -8.74
CA GLY A 371 5.40 18.79 -10.14
C GLY A 371 4.02 19.35 -10.50
N GLY A 372 3.75 19.65 -11.77
CA GLY A 372 2.50 20.30 -12.20
C GLY A 372 1.23 19.46 -11.96
N GLU A 373 1.24 18.18 -12.31
CA GLU A 373 0.09 17.26 -12.08
C GLU A 373 -0.16 17.00 -10.58
N ASP A 374 0.94 16.95 -9.84
CA ASP A 374 0.99 16.78 -8.40
C ASP A 374 0.46 18.02 -7.66
N ASN A 375 0.81 19.22 -8.14
CA ASN A 375 0.29 20.50 -7.67
C ASN A 375 -1.24 20.58 -7.85
N ASP A 376 -1.75 20.17 -9.02
CA ASP A 376 -3.19 20.12 -9.29
C ASP A 376 -3.90 19.16 -8.32
N THR A 377 -3.32 17.97 -8.14
CA THR A 377 -3.87 16.95 -7.24
C THR A 377 -3.85 17.43 -5.80
N LEU A 378 -2.73 17.98 -5.33
CA LEU A 378 -2.59 18.56 -3.99
C LEU A 378 -3.64 19.65 -3.74
N THR A 379 -3.82 20.56 -4.69
CA THR A 379 -4.64 21.77 -4.52
C THR A 379 -6.13 21.49 -4.63
N PHE A 380 -6.53 20.65 -5.60
CA PHE A 380 -7.94 20.48 -5.97
C PHE A 380 -8.55 19.13 -5.54
N LYS A 381 -7.74 18.11 -5.23
CA LYS A 381 -8.23 16.80 -4.79
C LYS A 381 -7.93 16.49 -3.33
N VAL A 382 -6.78 16.94 -2.82
CA VAL A 382 -6.31 16.63 -1.46
C VAL A 382 -6.67 17.73 -0.47
N ALA A 383 -6.41 18.99 -0.81
CA ALA A 383 -6.63 20.12 0.10
C ALA A 383 -8.12 20.42 0.29
N ARG A 384 -8.49 20.80 1.53
CA ARG A 384 -9.85 21.29 1.84
C ARG A 384 -9.94 22.80 1.58
N PRO A 385 -11.14 23.34 1.31
CA PRO A 385 -11.32 24.77 0.98
C PRO A 385 -10.78 25.76 2.03
N GLY A 386 -10.73 25.34 3.31
CA GLY A 386 -10.21 26.15 4.42
C GLY A 386 -8.71 26.01 4.69
N HIS A 387 -8.01 25.11 3.99
CA HIS A 387 -6.56 24.99 4.11
C HIS A 387 -5.87 26.23 3.50
N LEU A 388 -4.65 26.49 3.96
CA LEU A 388 -3.84 27.57 3.42
C LEU A 388 -3.04 27.09 2.22
N TRP A 389 -3.01 27.87 1.15
CA TRP A 389 -2.20 27.64 -0.03
C TRP A 389 -1.15 28.75 -0.16
N LEU A 390 0.07 28.39 -0.54
CA LEU A 390 1.19 29.30 -0.74
C LEU A 390 1.94 28.96 -2.03
N HIS A 391 2.49 29.99 -2.67
CA HIS A 391 3.30 29.87 -3.88
C HIS A 391 4.25 31.07 -4.06
N ALA A 392 5.42 30.83 -4.67
CA ALA A 392 6.39 31.88 -4.95
C ALA A 392 5.84 32.87 -5.99
N ARG A 393 5.73 34.14 -5.63
CA ARG A 393 5.05 35.14 -6.46
C ARG A 393 5.84 35.39 -7.73
N GLY A 394 5.18 35.26 -8.89
CA GLY A 394 5.77 35.57 -10.20
C GLY A 394 6.79 34.56 -10.72
N LEU A 395 7.01 33.43 -10.03
CA LEU A 395 8.01 32.43 -10.40
C LEU A 395 7.39 31.04 -10.50
N PRO A 396 7.88 30.17 -11.42
CA PRO A 396 7.46 28.77 -11.44
C PRO A 396 7.91 28.07 -10.14
N GLY A 397 7.06 27.21 -9.60
CA GLY A 397 7.35 26.51 -8.34
C GLY A 397 6.25 25.58 -7.87
N SER A 398 6.53 24.84 -6.79
CA SER A 398 5.59 23.92 -6.15
C SER A 398 4.45 24.66 -5.44
N HIS A 399 3.25 24.07 -5.46
CA HIS A 399 2.17 24.48 -4.57
C HIS A 399 2.47 23.97 -3.16
N VAL A 400 2.36 24.86 -2.17
CA VAL A 400 2.52 24.51 -0.76
C VAL A 400 1.18 24.65 -0.05
N VAL A 401 0.78 23.64 0.70
CA VAL A 401 -0.49 23.63 1.44
C VAL A 401 -0.25 23.37 2.91
N VAL A 402 -0.83 24.21 3.77
CA VAL A 402 -0.89 23.99 5.23
C VAL A 402 -2.31 23.55 5.59
N PRO A 403 -2.49 22.29 6.05
CA PRO A 403 -3.79 21.80 6.50
C PRO A 403 -4.18 22.49 7.81
N LEU A 404 -5.35 23.12 7.83
CA LEU A 404 -5.87 23.83 9.00
C LEU A 404 -7.21 23.23 9.42
N PRO A 405 -7.44 23.02 10.73
CA PRO A 405 -8.77 22.75 11.26
C PRO A 405 -9.72 23.92 10.96
N LYS A 406 -11.03 23.65 10.93
CA LYS A 406 -12.05 24.66 10.61
C LYS A 406 -12.02 25.78 11.67
N GLY A 407 -11.81 27.02 11.24
CA GLY A 407 -11.85 28.20 12.11
C GLY A 407 -10.55 28.50 12.87
N VAL A 408 -9.46 27.77 12.58
CA VAL A 408 -8.14 28.01 13.20
C VAL A 408 -7.29 28.87 12.27
N GLU A 409 -6.69 29.93 12.81
CA GLU A 409 -5.71 30.75 12.10
C GLU A 409 -4.31 30.10 12.17
N VAL A 410 -3.53 30.27 11.11
CA VAL A 410 -2.15 29.76 11.07
C VAL A 410 -1.26 30.63 11.96
N SER A 411 -0.36 30.01 12.74
CA SER A 411 0.64 30.77 13.48
C SER A 411 1.67 31.39 12.51
N GLN A 412 2.24 32.54 12.90
CA GLN A 412 3.23 33.23 12.08
C GLN A 412 4.46 32.34 11.81
N GLU A 413 4.88 31.53 12.77
CA GLU A 413 6.00 30.59 12.62
C GLU A 413 5.73 29.50 11.57
N VAL A 414 4.53 28.93 11.54
CA VAL A 414 4.15 27.94 10.52
C VAL A 414 4.03 28.58 9.14
N LEU A 415 3.51 29.80 9.08
CA LEU A 415 3.42 30.56 7.84
C LEU A 415 4.81 30.83 7.25
N LEU A 416 5.77 31.22 8.09
CA LEU A 416 7.17 31.41 7.70
C LEU A 416 7.81 30.09 7.25
N ASP A 417 7.56 28.99 7.95
CA ASP A 417 8.06 27.66 7.56
C ASP A 417 7.54 27.23 6.17
N ALA A 418 6.24 27.42 5.92
CA ALA A 418 5.63 27.11 4.63
C ALA A 418 6.15 28.02 3.51
N ALA A 419 6.40 29.29 3.79
CA ALA A 419 6.95 30.23 2.82
C ALA A 419 8.41 29.92 2.45
N HIS A 420 9.23 29.48 3.42
CA HIS A 420 10.60 29.01 3.15
C HIS A 420 10.60 27.77 2.24
N LEU A 421 9.65 26.85 2.43
CA LEU A 421 9.48 25.70 1.55
C LEU A 421 9.01 26.11 0.15
N ALA A 422 8.08 27.07 0.04
CA ALA A 422 7.61 27.59 -1.25
C ALA A 422 8.75 28.20 -2.05
N LEU A 423 9.61 29.02 -1.42
CA LEU A 423 10.78 29.60 -2.08
C LEU A 423 11.81 28.53 -2.47
N HIS A 424 12.09 27.56 -1.58
CA HIS A 424 13.06 26.51 -1.84
C HIS A 424 12.69 25.58 -3.02
N HIS A 425 11.40 25.28 -3.19
CA HIS A 425 10.88 24.47 -4.31
C HIS A 425 10.35 25.34 -5.46
N SER A 426 10.95 26.52 -5.69
CA SER A 426 10.62 27.43 -6.79
C SER A 426 11.86 27.88 -7.56
N GLY A 427 11.67 28.70 -8.60
CA GLY A 427 12.74 29.40 -9.29
C GLY A 427 13.57 30.34 -8.40
N ALA A 428 13.09 30.72 -7.21
CA ALA A 428 13.83 31.55 -6.23
C ALA A 428 14.77 30.74 -5.32
N LYS A 429 15.05 29.48 -5.64
CA LYS A 429 15.86 28.61 -4.79
C LYS A 429 17.28 29.16 -4.62
N GLY A 430 17.62 29.56 -3.40
CA GLY A 430 18.95 30.06 -3.05
C GLY A 430 19.05 31.58 -2.94
N GLU A 431 18.02 32.31 -3.38
CA GLU A 431 17.97 33.77 -3.29
C GLU A 431 17.93 34.25 -1.81
N PRO A 432 18.55 35.40 -1.49
CA PRO A 432 18.63 35.92 -0.13
C PRO A 432 17.28 36.45 0.38
N ARG A 433 16.39 36.84 -0.53
CA ARG A 433 15.02 37.30 -0.25
C ARG A 433 14.09 36.83 -1.35
N GLY A 434 12.82 36.59 -1.01
CA GLY A 434 11.80 36.23 -1.97
C GLY A 434 10.39 36.59 -1.51
N GLU A 435 9.47 36.70 -2.46
CA GLU A 435 8.07 37.00 -2.20
C GLU A 435 7.20 35.75 -2.34
N VAL A 436 6.33 35.52 -1.37
CA VAL A 436 5.40 34.38 -1.36
C VAL A 436 3.98 34.91 -1.25
N SER A 437 3.12 34.53 -2.18
CA SER A 437 1.69 34.77 -2.09
C SER A 437 1.03 33.64 -1.32
N TRP A 438 0.10 33.98 -0.42
CA TRP A 438 -0.66 32.99 0.34
C TRP A 438 -2.13 33.36 0.44
N VAL A 439 -2.98 32.33 0.42
CA VAL A 439 -4.44 32.47 0.39
C VAL A 439 -5.14 31.17 0.79
N PRO A 440 -6.35 31.18 1.37
CA PRO A 440 -7.14 29.96 1.50
C PRO A 440 -7.42 29.28 0.15
N VAL A 441 -7.37 27.94 0.11
CA VAL A 441 -7.55 27.12 -1.10
C VAL A 441 -8.86 27.44 -1.84
N LYS A 442 -9.94 27.80 -1.13
CA LYS A 442 -11.22 28.21 -1.75
C LYS A 442 -11.13 29.39 -2.73
N PHE A 443 -10.07 30.20 -2.65
CA PHE A 443 -9.85 31.32 -3.57
C PHE A 443 -8.88 31.00 -4.70
N VAL A 444 -8.41 29.75 -4.79
CA VAL A 444 -7.58 29.22 -5.88
C VAL A 444 -8.46 28.48 -6.87
N LYS A 445 -8.33 28.78 -8.16
CA LYS A 445 -9.08 28.17 -9.26
C LYS A 445 -8.13 27.66 -10.33
N LYS A 446 -8.44 26.50 -10.91
CA LYS A 446 -7.67 25.95 -12.03
C LYS A 446 -7.97 26.73 -13.32
N VAL A 447 -6.94 27.01 -14.12
CA VAL A 447 -7.13 27.58 -15.47
C VAL A 447 -7.67 26.49 -16.40
N LYS A 448 -8.87 26.70 -16.97
CA LYS A 448 -9.49 25.75 -17.89
C LYS A 448 -8.67 25.69 -19.19
N GLY A 449 -8.11 24.53 -19.51
CA GLY A 449 -7.22 24.33 -20.67
C GLY A 449 -5.77 24.79 -20.46
N GLY A 450 -5.41 25.22 -19.25
CA GLY A 450 -4.03 25.58 -18.90
C GLY A 450 -3.13 24.36 -18.67
N ALA A 451 -1.82 24.59 -18.60
CA ALA A 451 -0.85 23.56 -18.28
C ALA A 451 -1.08 22.98 -16.86
N PRO A 452 -0.68 21.72 -16.58
CA PRO A 452 -0.78 21.15 -15.24
C PRO A 452 -0.11 22.03 -14.17
N GLY A 453 -0.82 22.33 -13.09
CA GLY A 453 -0.37 23.22 -12.02
C GLY A 453 -0.68 24.71 -12.25
N GLN A 454 -1.24 25.09 -13.40
CA GLN A 454 -1.57 26.47 -13.70
C GLN A 454 -2.87 26.90 -12.99
N VAL A 455 -2.76 27.92 -12.13
CA VAL A 455 -3.85 28.38 -11.28
C VAL A 455 -4.02 29.89 -11.32
N LEU A 456 -5.25 30.34 -11.08
CA LEU A 456 -5.61 31.72 -10.78
C LEU A 456 -5.99 31.77 -9.30
N TYR A 457 -5.51 32.79 -8.60
CA TYR A 457 -5.88 33.02 -7.20
C TYR A 457 -6.24 34.49 -6.99
N THR A 458 -7.10 34.74 -6.00
CA THR A 458 -7.63 36.07 -5.68
C THR A 458 -7.57 36.29 -4.18
N ARG A 459 -7.50 37.55 -3.73
CA ARG A 459 -7.44 37.91 -2.30
C ARG A 459 -6.17 37.37 -1.62
N GLU A 460 -5.08 37.32 -2.37
CA GLU A 460 -3.80 36.92 -1.83
C GLU A 460 -3.28 37.95 -0.84
N LYS A 461 -2.55 37.46 0.14
CA LYS A 461 -1.64 38.26 0.95
C LYS A 461 -0.21 37.91 0.53
N THR A 462 0.67 38.91 0.53
CA THR A 462 2.07 38.72 0.17
C THR A 462 2.93 38.76 1.41
N LEU A 463 3.86 37.82 1.51
CA LEU A 463 4.88 37.76 2.55
C LEU A 463 6.25 37.90 1.90
N VAL A 464 7.03 38.88 2.35
CA VAL A 464 8.46 39.01 1.97
C VAL A 464 9.27 38.24 3.00
N VAL A 465 10.02 37.24 2.55
CA VAL A 465 10.79 36.36 3.42
C VAL A 465 12.27 36.52 3.12
N ARG A 466 13.06 36.79 4.16
CA ARG A 466 14.53 36.70 4.09
C ARG A 466 14.93 35.25 4.35
N ARG A 467 15.88 34.73 3.57
CA ARG A 467 16.34 33.35 3.71
C ARG A 467 16.96 33.11 5.09
N GLU A 468 16.40 32.15 5.83
CA GLU A 468 16.93 31.62 7.08
C GLU A 468 17.42 30.17 6.86
N PRO A 469 18.73 29.96 6.64
CA PRO A 469 19.27 28.63 6.32
C PRO A 469 18.98 27.58 7.39
N GLU A 470 19.10 27.92 8.67
CA GLU A 470 18.88 27.02 9.80
C GLU A 470 17.41 26.54 9.88
N ARG A 471 16.46 27.47 9.67
CA ARG A 471 15.02 27.14 9.60
C ARG A 471 14.73 26.17 8.48
N LEU A 472 15.29 26.43 7.29
CA LEU A 472 15.11 25.58 6.12
C LEU A 472 15.75 24.20 6.33
N GLU A 473 16.94 24.13 6.92
CA GLU A 473 17.60 22.85 7.21
C GLU A 473 16.78 22.00 8.17
N ARG A 474 16.25 22.60 9.25
CA ARG A 474 15.31 21.96 10.18
C ARG A 474 14.10 21.36 9.46
N LEU A 475 13.50 22.11 8.53
CA LEU A 475 12.36 21.64 7.76
C LEU A 475 12.75 20.50 6.81
N LEU A 476 13.89 20.58 6.14
CA LEU A 476 14.32 19.53 5.20
C LEU A 476 14.64 18.20 5.90
N LYS A 477 15.03 18.22 7.18
CA LYS A 477 15.25 17.03 8.02
C LYS A 477 13.96 16.26 8.33
N THR A 478 12.79 16.88 8.26
CA THR A 478 11.49 16.25 8.55
C THR A 478 10.77 15.71 7.31
N ARG A 479 11.51 15.60 6.20
CA ARG A 479 10.98 15.16 4.90
C ARG A 479 10.50 13.70 5.01
N GLY A 480 9.19 13.50 4.99
CA GLY A 480 8.56 12.19 5.16
C GLY A 480 7.50 12.16 6.28
N GLY A 481 7.43 13.20 7.11
CA GLY A 481 6.43 13.33 8.18
C GLY A 481 6.90 12.89 9.56
N GLU A 482 8.18 12.54 9.72
CA GLU A 482 8.78 12.30 11.03
C GLU A 482 9.31 13.61 11.62
N ALA A 483 8.90 13.91 12.86
CA ALA A 483 9.51 14.98 13.63
C ALA A 483 10.95 14.55 14.01
N PRO A 484 11.92 15.49 14.07
CA PRO A 484 13.23 15.14 14.59
C PRO A 484 13.06 14.73 16.05
N ALA A 485 13.68 13.62 16.46
CA ALA A 485 13.72 13.22 17.86
C ALA A 485 14.22 14.41 18.69
N SER A 486 13.41 14.85 19.64
CA SER A 486 13.81 15.88 20.60
C SER A 486 14.98 15.32 21.42
N SER A 487 16.18 15.83 21.16
CA SER A 487 17.37 15.66 21.99
C SER A 487 17.25 16.43 23.30
#